data_AF-A0A017TGE5-F1
#
_entry.id   AF-A0A017TGE5-F1
#
_cell.length_a   1.000
_cell.length_b   1.000
_cell.length_c   1.000
_cell.angle_alpha   90.00
_cell.angle_beta   90.00
_cell.angle_gamma   90.00
#
_symmetry.space_group_name_H-M   'P 1'
#
loop_
_entity.id
_entity.type
_entity.pdbx_description
1 polymer ?
#
loop_
_entity_poly.entity_id
_entity_poly.type
_entity_poly.pdbx_seq_one_letter_code
_entity_poly.pdbx_strand_id
1 'polypeptide(L)'
;MSLLGALRARIPERWTQRWTAAWPTLRAVLVTFHVLTVFVLSFPSPGAVMQRSSWNNPTVQNEFRLWTQRVQDFGIDLTQKELEDHLWELATRYLAVRRETDAPFRPYAEYFGVRQSWRLFVAPQRYPVRVEVSIRSGEGDTWRLIYQSRSDEHTWRAGQLNRYRLRRAMFQTAWERERAAFMTFCDWIADQAAHDFPDATEVMVRQLRYRTPAPAEARAGETILEPTYLSREIRDLRKHRK
;
A
#
# COMPACT_ATOMS: atom_id res chain seq x y z
N MET A 1 -20.69 -38.92 32.92
CA MET A 1 -20.42 -37.66 33.66
C MET A 1 -19.30 -36.93 32.92
N SER A 2 -19.52 -35.72 32.39
CA SER A 2 -18.48 -35.09 31.54
C SER A 2 -17.34 -34.52 32.40
N LEU A 3 -16.11 -34.58 31.89
CA LEU A 3 -14.92 -34.01 32.52
C LEU A 3 -15.10 -32.53 32.93
N LEU A 4 -15.91 -31.78 32.17
CA LEU A 4 -16.28 -30.39 32.46
C LEU A 4 -17.20 -30.27 33.70
N GLY A 5 -18.08 -31.24 33.95
CA GLY A 5 -18.94 -31.27 35.14
C GLY A 5 -18.15 -31.55 36.42
N ALA A 6 -17.15 -32.45 36.36
CA ALA A 6 -16.29 -32.77 37.50
C ALA A 6 -15.32 -31.62 37.84
N LEU A 7 -14.83 -30.88 36.84
CA LEU A 7 -14.00 -29.67 37.05
C LEU A 7 -14.80 -28.50 37.64
N ARG A 8 -16.07 -28.32 37.25
CA ARG A 8 -16.94 -27.29 37.84
C ARG A 8 -17.22 -27.52 39.33
N ALA A 9 -17.36 -28.78 39.75
CA ALA A 9 -17.60 -29.14 41.15
C ALA A 9 -16.41 -28.85 42.10
N ARG A 10 -15.21 -28.62 41.56
CA ARG A 10 -14.00 -28.29 42.34
C ARG A 10 -13.73 -26.79 42.48
N ILE A 11 -14.44 -25.94 41.74
CA ILE A 11 -14.30 -24.49 41.87
C ILE A 11 -15.23 -24.04 42.99
N PRO A 12 -14.72 -23.50 44.12
CA PRO A 12 -15.59 -23.10 45.21
C PRO A 12 -16.56 -22.03 44.73
N GLU A 13 -17.85 -22.17 45.07
CA GLU A 13 -18.97 -21.37 44.53
C GLU A 13 -18.77 -19.84 44.66
N ARG A 14 -18.04 -19.42 45.72
CA ARG A 14 -17.59 -18.04 45.93
C ARG A 14 -16.72 -17.48 44.80
N TRP A 15 -15.95 -18.31 44.09
CA TRP A 15 -15.12 -17.89 42.97
C TRP A 15 -15.96 -17.68 41.71
N THR A 16 -16.90 -18.58 41.43
CA THR A 16 -17.83 -18.42 40.30
C THR A 16 -18.69 -17.19 40.44
N GLN A 17 -19.23 -16.92 41.64
CA GLN A 17 -20.08 -15.76 41.89
C GLN A 17 -19.32 -14.43 41.79
N ARG A 18 -18.10 -14.36 42.35
CA ARG A 18 -17.22 -13.17 42.23
C ARG A 18 -16.79 -12.94 40.79
N TRP A 19 -16.50 -14.01 40.04
CA TRP A 19 -16.12 -13.90 38.64
C TRP A 19 -17.29 -13.40 37.78
N THR A 20 -18.50 -13.94 37.96
CA THR A 20 -19.68 -13.45 37.24
C THR A 20 -20.00 -11.99 37.54
N ALA A 21 -19.77 -11.52 38.78
CA ALA A 21 -20.00 -10.13 39.16
C ALA A 21 -18.89 -9.18 38.63
N ALA A 22 -17.63 -9.62 38.63
CA ALA A 22 -16.50 -8.81 38.17
C ALA A 22 -16.30 -8.82 36.65
N TRP A 23 -16.79 -9.86 35.96
CA TRP A 23 -16.56 -10.06 34.53
C TRP A 23 -17.09 -8.91 33.65
N PRO A 24 -18.30 -8.35 33.86
CA PRO A 24 -18.76 -7.20 33.09
C PRO A 24 -17.83 -5.99 33.20
N THR A 25 -17.34 -5.71 34.41
CA THR A 25 -16.40 -4.60 34.67
C THR A 25 -15.05 -4.85 34.02
N LEU A 26 -14.48 -6.05 34.17
CA LEU A 26 -13.21 -6.41 33.53
C LEU A 26 -13.33 -6.31 32.01
N ARG A 27 -14.41 -6.84 31.43
CA ARG A 27 -14.69 -6.73 29.99
C ARG A 27 -14.82 -5.27 29.57
N ALA A 28 -15.53 -4.44 30.32
CA ALA A 28 -15.67 -3.02 30.02
C ALA A 28 -14.30 -2.32 30.03
N VAL A 29 -13.45 -2.58 31.03
CA VAL A 29 -12.09 -2.03 31.08
C VAL A 29 -11.25 -2.47 29.88
N LEU A 30 -11.29 -3.75 29.51
CA LEU A 30 -10.54 -4.27 28.35
C LEU A 30 -11.03 -3.67 27.03
N VAL A 31 -12.34 -3.55 26.84
CA VAL A 31 -12.93 -2.94 25.64
C VAL A 31 -12.58 -1.46 25.58
N THR A 32 -12.74 -0.71 26.67
CA THR A 32 -12.36 0.71 26.73
C THR A 32 -10.88 0.90 26.45
N PHE A 33 -10.00 0.08 27.03
CA PHE A 33 -8.57 0.12 26.75
C PHE A 33 -8.27 -0.15 25.27
N HIS A 34 -8.91 -1.15 24.67
CA HIS A 34 -8.76 -1.44 23.24
C HIS A 34 -9.21 -0.26 22.36
N VAL A 35 -10.40 0.29 22.63
CA VAL A 35 -10.95 1.42 21.87
C VAL A 35 -10.06 2.66 22.01
N LEU A 36 -9.60 2.98 23.22
CA LEU A 36 -8.66 4.08 23.46
C LEU A 36 -7.34 3.84 22.73
N THR A 37 -6.82 2.61 22.75
CA THR A 37 -5.59 2.25 22.02
C THR A 37 -5.76 2.49 20.52
N VAL A 38 -6.83 1.97 19.92
CA VAL A 38 -7.11 2.14 18.49
C VAL A 38 -7.30 3.62 18.15
N PHE A 39 -8.04 4.36 18.99
CA PHE A 39 -8.27 5.78 18.82
C PHE A 39 -6.95 6.58 18.82
N VAL A 40 -6.13 6.41 19.86
CA VAL A 40 -4.82 7.09 19.97
C VAL A 40 -3.91 6.73 18.80
N LEU A 41 -3.83 5.44 18.45
CA LEU A 41 -2.95 5.00 17.37
C LEU A 41 -3.47 5.31 15.96
N SER A 42 -4.75 5.67 15.81
CA SER A 42 -5.35 6.09 14.53
C SER A 42 -4.95 7.50 14.10
N PHE A 43 -4.41 8.30 15.02
CA PHE A 43 -3.94 9.63 14.67
C PHE A 43 -2.81 9.54 13.63
N PRO A 44 -2.88 10.33 12.54
CA PRO A 44 -2.03 10.16 11.38
C PRO A 44 -0.55 10.35 11.73
N SER A 45 0.32 9.58 11.07
CA SER A 45 1.76 9.80 11.12
C SER A 45 2.25 10.03 9.69
N PRO A 46 2.86 11.19 9.38
CA PRO A 46 3.41 11.43 8.05
C PRO A 46 4.58 10.48 7.72
N GLY A 47 5.11 9.75 8.71
CA GLY A 47 6.14 8.73 8.51
C GLY A 47 7.35 9.27 7.77
N ALA A 48 7.76 8.59 6.70
CA ALA A 48 8.93 8.96 5.89
C ALA A 48 8.79 10.29 5.13
N VAL A 49 7.61 10.92 5.12
CA VAL A 49 7.40 12.23 4.49
C VAL A 49 8.00 13.36 5.34
N MET A 50 8.34 13.10 6.61
CA MET A 50 9.12 14.03 7.44
C MET A 50 10.62 13.98 7.10
N GLN A 51 10.93 14.06 5.82
CA GLN A 51 12.28 14.28 5.32
C GLN A 51 12.23 15.53 4.42
N ARG A 52 13.04 16.55 4.71
CA ARG A 52 13.07 17.77 3.91
C ARG A 52 13.36 17.50 2.42
N SER A 53 14.16 16.48 2.12
CA SER A 53 14.39 16.03 0.74
C SER A 53 13.11 15.58 0.02
N SER A 54 12.15 14.98 0.74
CA SER A 54 10.85 14.60 0.18
C SER A 54 9.97 15.82 -0.15
N TRP A 55 10.18 16.94 0.55
CA TRP A 55 9.43 18.18 0.33
C TRP A 55 9.89 18.93 -0.92
N ASN A 56 11.13 18.68 -1.37
CA ASN A 56 11.66 19.18 -2.63
C ASN A 56 11.06 18.49 -3.86
N ASN A 57 10.21 17.46 -3.67
CA ASN A 57 9.54 16.81 -4.79
C ASN A 57 8.64 17.81 -5.52
N PRO A 58 8.70 17.93 -6.87
CA PRO A 58 7.88 18.87 -7.62
C PRO A 58 6.37 18.75 -7.38
N THR A 59 5.90 17.53 -7.09
CA THR A 59 4.49 17.29 -6.72
C THR A 59 4.16 17.95 -5.39
N VAL A 60 5.03 17.84 -4.39
CA VAL A 60 4.83 18.44 -3.06
C VAL A 60 4.94 19.96 -3.12
N GLN A 61 5.93 20.49 -3.84
CA GLN A 61 6.07 21.93 -4.11
C GLN A 61 4.83 22.53 -4.78
N ASN A 62 4.23 21.81 -5.74
CA ASN A 62 2.96 22.23 -6.33
C ASN A 62 1.82 22.28 -5.31
N GLU A 63 1.74 21.33 -4.38
CA GLU A 63 0.74 21.39 -3.30
C GLU A 63 0.99 22.59 -2.37
N PHE A 64 2.24 22.85 -1.97
CA PHE A 64 2.56 24.04 -1.16
C PHE A 64 2.16 25.33 -1.85
N ARG A 65 2.43 25.47 -3.16
CA ARG A 65 1.99 26.62 -3.94
C ARG A 65 0.46 26.76 -3.93
N LEU A 66 -0.28 25.68 -4.18
CA LEU A 66 -1.76 25.71 -4.19
C LEU A 66 -2.33 26.09 -2.82
N TRP A 67 -1.76 25.57 -1.73
CA TRP A 67 -2.19 25.91 -0.38
C TRP A 67 -1.82 27.33 0.01
N THR A 68 -0.63 27.80 -0.38
CA THR A 68 -0.19 29.19 -0.18
C THR A 68 -1.15 30.15 -0.86
N GLN A 69 -1.48 29.90 -2.12
CA GLN A 69 -2.43 30.72 -2.86
C GLN A 69 -3.80 30.78 -2.16
N ARG A 70 -4.33 29.64 -1.70
CA ARG A 70 -5.59 29.63 -0.94
C ARG A 70 -5.51 30.43 0.35
N VAL A 71 -4.40 30.33 1.09
CA VAL A 71 -4.19 31.09 2.33
C VAL A 71 -4.12 32.59 2.04
N GLN A 72 -3.46 32.99 0.96
CA GLN A 72 -3.43 34.36 0.46
C GLN A 72 -4.81 34.86 0.03
N ASP A 73 -5.62 34.01 -0.62
CA ASP A 73 -7.01 34.34 -1.00
C ASP A 73 -7.89 34.62 0.23
N PHE A 74 -7.54 34.08 1.40
CA PHE A 74 -8.17 34.37 2.69
C PHE A 74 -7.60 35.62 3.39
N GLY A 75 -6.72 36.38 2.72
CA GLY A 75 -6.14 37.62 3.23
C GLY A 75 -4.95 37.44 4.17
N ILE A 76 -4.37 36.24 4.23
CA ILE A 76 -3.16 35.98 5.02
C ILE A 76 -1.95 36.09 4.08
N ASP A 77 -1.17 37.15 4.24
CA ASP A 77 0.06 37.33 3.47
C ASP A 77 1.15 36.39 4.00
N LEU A 78 1.37 35.30 3.26
CA LEU A 78 2.31 34.25 3.59
C LEU A 78 2.99 33.77 2.31
N THR A 79 4.31 33.66 2.32
CA THR A 79 5.06 33.06 1.22
C THR A 79 5.01 31.53 1.28
N GLN A 80 5.29 30.86 0.16
CA GLN A 80 5.36 29.40 0.12
C GLN A 80 6.40 28.85 1.10
N LYS A 81 7.55 29.53 1.21
CA LYS A 81 8.63 29.12 2.11
C LYS A 81 8.23 29.23 3.58
N GLU A 82 7.56 30.30 3.95
CA GLU A 82 7.04 30.47 5.33
C GLU A 82 5.99 29.41 5.64
N LEU A 83 5.08 29.09 4.69
CA LEU A 83 4.14 28.00 4.86
C LEU A 83 4.84 26.67 5.10
N GLU A 84 5.86 26.36 4.29
CA GLU A 84 6.67 25.16 4.46
C GLU A 84 7.32 25.10 5.86
N ASP A 85 7.96 26.18 6.30
CA ASP A 85 8.65 26.21 7.58
C ASP A 85 7.68 26.09 8.77
N HIS A 86 6.53 26.76 8.73
CA HIS A 86 5.49 26.63 9.74
C HIS A 86 4.90 25.22 9.79
N LEU A 87 4.59 24.61 8.64
CA LEU A 87 4.08 23.25 8.59
C LEU A 87 5.12 22.24 9.07
N TRP A 88 6.41 22.47 8.78
CA TRP A 88 7.48 21.62 9.25
C TRP A 88 7.61 21.66 10.77
N GLU A 89 7.59 22.86 11.35
CA GLU A 89 7.64 23.04 12.79
C GLU A 89 6.42 22.40 13.47
N LEU A 90 5.22 22.68 12.97
CA LEU A 90 3.97 22.11 13.48
C LEU A 90 4.00 20.57 13.44
N ALA A 91 4.39 20.00 12.31
CA ALA A 91 4.47 18.55 12.13
C ALA A 91 5.51 17.91 13.07
N THR A 92 6.65 18.57 13.28
CA THR A 92 7.69 18.10 14.20
C THR A 92 7.20 18.08 15.65
N ARG A 93 6.56 19.16 16.10
CA ARG A 93 5.97 19.26 17.44
C ARG A 93 4.86 18.23 17.64
N TYR A 94 3.95 18.12 16.68
CA TYR A 94 2.89 17.13 16.67
C TYR A 94 3.44 15.70 16.82
N LEU A 95 4.50 15.35 16.08
CA LEU A 95 5.10 14.02 16.15
C LEU A 95 5.83 13.73 17.45
N ALA A 96 6.40 14.75 18.10
CA ALA A 96 6.96 14.60 19.44
C ALA A 96 5.85 14.23 20.44
N VAL A 97 4.76 15.00 20.47
CA VAL A 97 3.60 14.73 21.34
C VAL A 97 3.00 13.35 21.06
N ARG A 98 2.82 13.01 19.78
CA ARG A 98 2.29 11.71 19.37
C ARG A 98 3.17 10.56 19.83
N ARG A 99 4.51 10.69 19.76
CA ARG A 99 5.44 9.64 20.20
C ARG A 99 5.26 9.29 21.68
N GLU A 100 5.11 10.31 22.52
CA GLU A 100 4.87 10.15 23.95
C GLU A 100 3.48 9.57 24.22
N THR A 101 2.47 10.04 23.50
CA THR A 101 1.08 9.55 23.63
C THR A 101 0.93 8.09 23.18
N ASP A 102 1.64 7.68 22.13
CA ASP A 102 1.64 6.32 21.58
C ASP A 102 2.41 5.32 22.46
N ALA A 103 3.43 5.79 23.19
CA ALA A 103 4.34 4.94 23.95
C ALA A 103 3.66 3.89 24.84
N PRO A 104 2.67 4.22 25.68
CA PRO A 104 2.02 3.23 26.56
C PRO A 104 1.23 2.16 25.81
N PHE A 105 0.71 2.46 24.62
CA PHE A 105 -0.13 1.55 23.84
C PHE A 105 0.66 0.66 22.89
N ARG A 106 1.94 0.97 22.67
CA ARG A 106 2.81 0.32 21.68
C ARG A 106 2.97 -1.19 21.91
N PRO A 107 3.27 -1.69 23.12
CA PRO A 107 3.45 -3.14 23.32
C PRO A 107 2.16 -3.92 23.05
N TYR A 108 1.02 -3.40 23.50
CA TYR A 108 -0.28 -3.99 23.20
C TYR A 108 -0.54 -4.03 21.69
N ALA A 109 -0.26 -2.92 21.01
CA ALA A 109 -0.50 -2.82 19.57
C ALA A 109 0.39 -3.74 18.74
N GLU A 110 1.62 -3.96 19.18
CA GLU A 110 2.55 -4.92 18.58
C GLU A 110 2.10 -6.36 18.84
N TYR A 111 1.71 -6.68 20.08
CA TYR A 111 1.28 -8.03 20.45
C TYR A 111 0.00 -8.46 19.74
N PHE A 112 -1.02 -7.58 19.70
CA PHE A 112 -2.32 -7.89 19.10
C PHE A 112 -2.45 -7.48 17.62
N GLY A 113 -1.42 -6.85 17.04
CA GLY A 113 -1.42 -6.45 15.63
C GLY A 113 -2.43 -5.36 15.29
N VAL A 114 -2.84 -4.51 16.26
CA VAL A 114 -3.86 -3.47 16.05
C VAL A 114 -3.31 -2.15 15.49
N ARG A 115 -2.10 -2.17 14.91
CA ARG A 115 -1.50 -0.99 14.30
C ARG A 115 -2.09 -0.72 12.92
N GLN A 116 -2.33 0.54 12.62
CA GLN A 116 -2.67 0.95 11.26
C GLN A 116 -1.43 0.89 10.36
N SER A 117 -1.39 -0.08 9.44
CA SER A 117 -0.27 -0.26 8.50
C SER A 117 -0.30 0.70 7.29
N TRP A 118 -1.40 1.43 7.12
CA TRP A 118 -1.63 2.29 5.96
C TRP A 118 -1.30 3.73 6.31
N ARG A 119 -0.47 4.38 5.50
CA ARG A 119 -0.23 5.82 5.64
C ARG A 119 -1.38 6.56 4.97
N LEU A 120 -2.26 7.12 5.79
CA LEU A 120 -3.34 7.96 5.29
C LEU A 120 -2.75 9.27 4.76
N PHE A 121 -3.14 9.68 3.55
CA PHE A 121 -2.89 11.00 2.96
C PHE A 121 -1.43 11.39 2.66
N VAL A 122 -0.56 10.42 2.34
CA VAL A 122 0.71 10.77 1.67
C VAL A 122 0.39 11.09 0.22
N ALA A 123 0.96 12.20 -0.29
CA ALA A 123 0.65 12.81 -1.59
C ALA A 123 0.23 11.81 -2.69
N PRO A 124 -0.85 12.08 -3.44
CA PRO A 124 -1.37 11.14 -4.42
C PRO A 124 -0.27 10.75 -5.41
N GLN A 125 -0.09 9.44 -5.61
CA GLN A 125 0.91 8.95 -6.56
C GLN A 125 0.47 9.29 -7.98
N ARG A 126 1.04 10.37 -8.53
CA ARG A 126 0.76 10.84 -9.91
C ARG A 126 1.32 9.91 -10.99
N TYR A 127 2.19 8.98 -10.61
CA TYR A 127 2.84 8.02 -11.50
C TYR A 127 2.60 6.57 -11.04
N PRO A 128 1.37 6.04 -11.17
CA PRO A 128 1.08 4.66 -10.81
C PRO A 128 1.85 3.68 -11.69
N VAL A 129 2.15 2.51 -11.12
CA VAL A 129 2.83 1.43 -11.85
C VAL A 129 1.79 0.56 -12.55
N ARG A 130 2.10 0.16 -13.77
CA ARG A 130 1.36 -0.81 -14.57
C ARG A 130 2.30 -1.97 -14.94
N VAL A 131 1.76 -3.18 -14.86
CA VAL A 131 2.43 -4.39 -15.37
C VAL A 131 1.86 -4.74 -16.72
N GLU A 132 2.76 -5.06 -17.65
CA GLU A 132 2.48 -5.62 -18.96
C GLU A 132 3.21 -6.94 -19.14
N VAL A 133 2.56 -7.88 -19.83
CA VAL A 133 3.16 -9.14 -20.25
C VAL A 133 2.95 -9.32 -21.74
N SER A 134 4.05 -9.53 -22.45
CA SER A 134 4.07 -9.80 -23.88
C SER A 134 4.78 -11.12 -24.16
N ILE A 135 4.45 -11.78 -25.26
CA ILE A 135 5.13 -13.00 -25.71
C ILE A 135 5.58 -12.86 -27.17
N ARG A 136 6.52 -13.70 -27.60
CA ARG A 136 6.88 -13.89 -29.01
C ARG A 136 7.20 -15.35 -29.32
N SER A 137 7.02 -15.75 -30.58
CA SER A 137 7.17 -17.14 -31.04
C SER A 137 8.59 -17.47 -31.50
N GLY A 138 9.35 -16.50 -31.99
CA GLY A 138 10.76 -16.67 -32.34
C GLY A 138 11.60 -15.41 -32.17
N GLU A 139 12.90 -15.58 -32.30
CA GLU A 139 13.84 -14.46 -32.34
C GLU A 139 13.62 -13.68 -33.65
N GLY A 140 13.21 -12.42 -33.53
CA GLY A 140 12.84 -11.56 -34.67
C GLY A 140 11.34 -11.34 -34.83
N ASP A 141 10.50 -12.13 -34.15
CA ASP A 141 9.06 -11.92 -34.16
C ASP A 141 8.65 -10.69 -33.35
N THR A 142 7.50 -10.14 -33.70
CA THR A 142 6.89 -9.01 -32.98
C THR A 142 6.36 -9.46 -31.61
N TRP A 143 6.57 -8.61 -30.60
CA TRP A 143 6.03 -8.84 -29.27
C TRP A 143 4.52 -8.64 -29.28
N ARG A 144 3.77 -9.70 -28.97
CA ARG A 144 2.32 -9.64 -28.79
C ARG A 144 1.98 -9.39 -27.32
N LEU A 145 1.32 -8.28 -27.02
CA LEU A 145 0.83 -7.98 -25.68
C LEU A 145 -0.33 -8.91 -25.34
N ILE A 146 -0.21 -9.67 -24.25
CA ILE A 146 -1.22 -10.64 -23.82
C ILE A 146 -1.91 -10.23 -22.52
N TYR A 147 -1.23 -9.46 -21.68
CA TYR A 147 -1.81 -8.90 -20.46
C TYR A 147 -1.35 -7.46 -20.25
N GLN A 148 -2.28 -6.60 -19.87
CA GLN A 148 -2.01 -5.27 -19.35
C GLN A 148 -2.90 -5.00 -18.13
N SER A 149 -2.31 -4.47 -17.06
CA SER A 149 -3.07 -4.20 -15.83
C SER A 149 -4.23 -3.25 -16.09
N ARG A 150 -5.45 -3.68 -15.76
CA ARG A 150 -6.72 -2.95 -15.98
C ARG A 150 -7.05 -2.63 -17.44
N SER A 151 -6.53 -3.41 -18.40
CA SER A 151 -6.99 -3.37 -19.78
C SER A 151 -8.18 -4.30 -19.97
N ASP A 152 -9.13 -3.89 -20.80
CA ASP A 152 -10.26 -4.73 -21.24
C ASP A 152 -9.90 -5.56 -22.49
N GLU A 153 -8.81 -5.22 -23.17
CA GLU A 153 -8.36 -5.89 -24.41
C GLU A 153 -7.31 -6.97 -24.12
N HIS A 154 -6.30 -6.67 -23.28
CA HIS A 154 -5.20 -7.57 -22.97
C HIS A 154 -5.42 -8.21 -21.60
N THR A 155 -6.19 -9.31 -21.59
CA THR A 155 -6.79 -9.88 -20.38
C THR A 155 -6.28 -11.25 -19.97
N TRP A 156 -5.14 -11.73 -20.52
CA TRP A 156 -4.58 -13.04 -20.13
C TRP A 156 -4.41 -13.14 -18.60
N ARG A 157 -5.09 -14.13 -18.01
CA ARG A 157 -5.16 -14.36 -16.55
C ARG A 157 -5.59 -13.14 -15.73
N ALA A 158 -6.34 -12.20 -16.29
CA ALA A 158 -6.86 -11.03 -15.59
C ALA A 158 -7.61 -11.40 -14.30
N GLY A 159 -8.37 -12.50 -14.28
CA GLY A 159 -9.08 -12.97 -13.09
C GLY A 159 -8.18 -13.40 -11.91
N GLN A 160 -6.90 -13.69 -12.17
CA GLN A 160 -5.88 -13.95 -11.15
C GLN A 160 -5.08 -12.67 -10.86
N LEU A 161 -4.55 -12.03 -11.91
CA LEU A 161 -3.64 -10.88 -11.84
C LEU A 161 -4.32 -9.62 -11.27
N ASN A 162 -5.61 -9.40 -11.56
CA ASN A 162 -6.34 -8.24 -11.04
C ASN A 162 -6.89 -8.45 -9.62
N ARG A 163 -6.72 -9.63 -9.00
CA ARG A 163 -7.16 -9.83 -7.61
C ARG A 163 -6.43 -8.88 -6.67
N TYR A 164 -7.15 -8.37 -5.68
CA TYR A 164 -6.65 -7.36 -4.74
C TYR A 164 -5.26 -7.67 -4.16
N ARG A 165 -5.04 -8.92 -3.70
CA ARG A 165 -3.78 -9.34 -3.09
C ARG A 165 -2.62 -9.32 -4.09
N LEU A 166 -2.84 -9.86 -5.29
CA LEU A 166 -1.79 -9.95 -6.32
C LEU A 166 -1.50 -8.57 -6.91
N ARG A 167 -2.53 -7.73 -7.11
CA ARG A 167 -2.36 -6.32 -7.50
C ARG A 167 -1.51 -5.54 -6.50
N ARG A 168 -1.74 -5.73 -5.20
CA ARG A 168 -0.91 -5.12 -4.15
C ARG A 168 0.54 -5.60 -4.24
N ALA A 169 0.76 -6.91 -4.42
CA ALA A 169 2.10 -7.48 -4.56
C ALA A 169 2.81 -6.94 -5.80
N MET A 170 2.16 -6.92 -6.97
CA MET A 170 2.72 -6.36 -8.21
C MET A 170 3.12 -4.88 -8.04
N PHE A 171 2.30 -4.08 -7.36
CA PHE A 171 2.67 -2.69 -7.05
C PHE A 171 3.93 -2.60 -6.17
N GLN A 172 4.07 -3.48 -5.17
CA GLN A 172 5.24 -3.50 -4.30
C GLN A 172 6.52 -3.92 -5.03
N THR A 173 6.42 -4.89 -5.96
CA THR A 173 7.58 -5.33 -6.77
C THR A 173 8.18 -4.23 -7.66
N ALA A 174 7.52 -3.08 -7.77
CA ALA A 174 8.03 -1.92 -8.51
C ALA A 174 8.91 -0.98 -7.70
N TRP A 175 9.12 -1.29 -6.42
CA TRP A 175 10.08 -0.61 -5.56
C TRP A 175 11.44 -1.25 -5.76
N GLU A 176 12.49 -0.42 -5.86
CA GLU A 176 13.84 -0.87 -6.19
C GLU A 176 14.35 -1.97 -5.24
N ARG A 177 14.09 -1.84 -3.94
CA ARG A 177 14.45 -2.83 -2.93
C ARG A 177 13.77 -4.20 -3.10
N GLU A 178 12.67 -4.26 -3.84
CA GLU A 178 11.85 -5.47 -4.04
C GLU A 178 12.21 -6.17 -5.37
N ARG A 179 13.38 -5.87 -5.97
CA ARG A 179 13.83 -6.46 -7.24
C ARG A 179 13.83 -7.99 -7.22
N ALA A 180 14.23 -8.61 -6.12
CA ALA A 180 14.21 -10.08 -5.99
C ALA A 180 12.79 -10.66 -6.08
N ALA A 181 11.81 -9.98 -5.47
CA ALA A 181 10.40 -10.35 -5.57
C ALA A 181 9.87 -10.15 -7.00
N PHE A 182 10.33 -9.12 -7.70
CA PHE A 182 10.00 -8.94 -9.12
C PHE A 182 10.53 -10.08 -9.99
N MET A 183 11.78 -10.52 -9.79
CA MET A 183 12.35 -11.65 -10.54
C MET A 183 11.56 -12.94 -10.29
N THR A 184 11.20 -13.21 -9.04
CA THR A 184 10.36 -14.36 -8.67
C THR A 184 8.99 -14.29 -9.35
N PHE A 185 8.39 -13.10 -9.44
CA PHE A 185 7.15 -12.89 -10.16
C PHE A 185 7.31 -13.14 -11.67
N CYS A 186 8.40 -12.68 -12.29
CA CYS A 186 8.71 -12.95 -13.69
C CYS A 186 8.89 -14.45 -13.98
N ASP A 187 9.54 -15.20 -13.09
CA ASP A 187 9.71 -16.65 -13.22
C ASP A 187 8.34 -17.36 -13.14
N TRP A 188 7.49 -16.97 -12.19
CA TRP A 188 6.14 -17.50 -12.09
C TRP A 188 5.30 -17.19 -13.35
N ILE A 189 5.39 -15.96 -13.88
CA ILE A 189 4.73 -15.60 -15.15
C ILE A 189 5.25 -16.45 -16.30
N ALA A 190 6.55 -16.72 -16.36
CA ALA A 190 7.15 -17.59 -17.38
C ALA A 190 6.64 -19.03 -17.29
N ASP A 191 6.51 -19.59 -16.08
CA ASP A 191 5.90 -20.91 -15.89
C ASP A 191 4.45 -20.94 -16.41
N GLN A 192 3.65 -19.91 -16.10
CA GLN A 192 2.26 -19.85 -16.58
C GLN A 192 2.18 -19.65 -18.11
N ALA A 193 3.04 -18.80 -18.68
CA ALA A 193 3.05 -18.51 -20.10
C ALA A 193 3.55 -19.70 -20.94
N ALA A 194 4.54 -20.45 -20.44
CA ALA A 194 5.06 -21.64 -21.10
C ALA A 194 3.97 -22.73 -21.25
N HIS A 195 3.09 -22.85 -20.26
CA HIS A 195 1.95 -23.76 -20.30
C HIS A 195 0.84 -23.27 -21.23
N ASP A 196 0.45 -21.99 -21.13
CA ASP A 196 -0.72 -21.47 -21.86
C ASP A 196 -0.41 -21.11 -23.33
N PHE A 197 0.87 -20.88 -23.67
CA PHE A 197 1.32 -20.52 -25.02
C PHE A 197 2.47 -21.43 -25.47
N PRO A 198 2.18 -22.69 -25.85
CA PRO A 198 3.21 -23.67 -26.22
C PRO A 198 4.02 -23.28 -27.47
N ASP A 199 3.52 -22.37 -28.31
CA ASP A 199 4.22 -21.88 -29.49
C ASP A 199 5.08 -20.63 -29.21
N ALA A 200 5.02 -20.09 -27.99
CA ALA A 200 5.85 -18.95 -27.61
C ALA A 200 7.22 -19.41 -27.10
N THR A 201 8.29 -18.77 -27.57
CA THR A 201 9.66 -19.04 -27.11
C THR A 201 10.08 -18.13 -25.98
N GLU A 202 9.52 -16.93 -25.90
CA GLU A 202 9.87 -15.97 -24.86
C GLU A 202 8.66 -15.21 -24.32
N VAL A 203 8.76 -14.83 -23.05
CA VAL A 203 7.86 -13.90 -22.39
C VAL A 203 8.65 -12.70 -21.88
N MET A 204 8.05 -11.52 -21.99
CA MET A 204 8.58 -10.28 -21.46
C MET A 204 7.59 -9.70 -20.45
N VAL A 205 8.09 -9.41 -19.26
CA VAL A 205 7.33 -8.71 -18.21
C VAL A 205 7.91 -7.31 -18.06
N ARG A 206 7.04 -6.29 -18.15
CA ARG A 206 7.42 -4.88 -18.02
C ARG A 206 6.67 -4.22 -16.88
N GLN A 207 7.40 -3.44 -16.10
CA GLN A 207 6.83 -2.47 -15.18
C GLN A 207 7.06 -1.09 -15.75
N LEU A 208 5.99 -0.33 -15.88
CA LEU A 208 6.02 1.03 -16.39
C LEU A 208 5.27 1.98 -15.47
N ARG A 209 5.69 3.24 -15.46
CA ARG A 209 4.97 4.34 -14.84
C ARG A 209 4.43 5.23 -15.92
N TYR A 210 3.22 5.72 -15.74
CA TYR A 210 2.61 6.71 -16.61
C TYR A 210 2.09 7.85 -15.77
N ARG A 211 2.09 9.07 -16.33
CA ARG A 211 1.49 10.21 -15.66
C ARG A 211 -0.04 10.02 -15.63
N THR A 212 -0.63 10.16 -14.46
CA THR A 212 -2.08 10.25 -14.34
C THR A 212 -2.52 11.60 -14.92
N PRO A 213 -3.53 11.64 -15.81
CA PRO A 213 -4.06 12.89 -16.32
C PRO A 213 -4.49 13.81 -15.18
N ALA A 214 -4.26 15.10 -15.34
CA ALA A 214 -4.77 16.14 -14.47
C ALA A 214 -6.31 16.20 -14.59
N PRO A 215 -7.03 16.79 -13.62
CA PRO A 215 -8.49 16.84 -13.67
C PRO A 215 -9.08 17.53 -14.91
N ALA A 216 -8.37 18.51 -15.51
CA ALA A 216 -8.80 19.15 -16.75
C ALA A 216 -8.63 18.21 -17.96
N GLU A 217 -7.46 17.56 -18.06
CA GLU A 217 -7.11 16.60 -19.12
C GLU A 217 -8.04 15.37 -19.07
N ALA A 218 -8.29 14.83 -17.87
CA ALA A 218 -9.23 13.73 -17.67
C ALA A 218 -10.66 14.10 -18.11
N ARG A 219 -11.09 15.35 -17.85
CA ARG A 219 -12.39 15.87 -18.32
C ARG A 219 -12.43 16.06 -19.84
N ALA A 220 -11.30 16.40 -20.44
CA ALA A 220 -11.14 16.47 -21.89
C ALA A 220 -11.04 15.08 -22.57
N GLY A 221 -11.01 14.00 -21.79
CA GLY A 221 -10.89 12.63 -22.31
C GLY A 221 -9.47 12.23 -22.69
N GLU A 222 -8.46 12.99 -22.29
CA GLU A 222 -7.07 12.67 -22.60
C GLU A 222 -6.60 11.40 -21.88
N THR A 223 -6.06 10.46 -22.65
CA THR A 223 -5.41 9.27 -22.12
C THR A 223 -3.91 9.40 -22.32
N ILE A 224 -3.20 9.84 -21.28
CA ILE A 224 -1.76 10.10 -21.37
C ILE A 224 -1.02 8.80 -21.12
N LEU A 225 -0.40 8.27 -22.17
CA LEU A 225 0.20 6.95 -22.17
C LEU A 225 1.72 6.93 -22.29
N GLU A 226 2.42 8.07 -22.39
CA GLU A 226 3.88 8.06 -22.50
C GLU A 226 4.51 7.42 -21.26
N PRO A 227 5.01 6.17 -21.37
CA PRO A 227 5.35 5.39 -20.21
C PRO A 227 6.84 5.48 -19.95
N THR A 228 7.22 5.74 -18.72
CA THR A 228 8.60 5.53 -18.26
C THR A 228 8.76 4.08 -17.82
N TYR A 229 9.61 3.32 -18.51
CA TYR A 229 9.92 1.94 -18.14
C TYR A 229 10.79 1.92 -16.89
N LEU A 230 10.35 1.18 -15.87
CA LEU A 230 11.12 0.94 -14.64
C LEU A 230 11.97 -0.31 -14.76
N SER A 231 11.37 -1.37 -15.27
CA SER A 231 11.98 -2.69 -15.33
C SER A 231 11.43 -3.48 -16.50
N ARG A 232 12.30 -4.26 -17.12
CA ARG A 232 12.01 -5.09 -18.29
C ARG A 232 12.79 -6.37 -18.13
N GLU A 233 12.09 -7.48 -18.01
CA GLU A 233 12.70 -8.80 -17.86
C GLU A 233 12.15 -9.72 -18.93
N ILE A 234 13.04 -10.45 -19.60
CA ILE A 234 12.71 -11.45 -20.62
C ILE A 234 13.09 -12.82 -20.08
N ARG A 235 12.21 -13.79 -20.29
CA ARG A 235 12.42 -15.19 -19.93
C ARG A 235 12.24 -16.08 -21.16
N ASP A 236 13.15 -17.04 -21.30
CA ASP A 236 13.09 -18.09 -22.30
C ASP A 236 12.14 -19.18 -21.82
N LEU A 237 10.96 -19.28 -22.44
CA LEU A 237 9.90 -20.21 -22.06
C LEU A 237 10.31 -21.67 -22.24
N ARG A 238 11.30 -21.97 -23.09
CA ARG A 238 11.80 -23.34 -23.27
C ARG A 238 12.39 -23.91 -21.98
N LYS A 239 12.94 -23.04 -21.12
CA LYS A 239 13.50 -23.43 -19.81
C LYS A 239 12.43 -23.69 -18.74
N HIS A 240 11.19 -23.28 -18.99
CA HIS A 240 10.08 -23.37 -18.05
C HIS A 240 9.05 -24.46 -18.40
N ARG A 241 9.21 -25.12 -19.56
CA ARG A 241 8.42 -26.29 -19.93
C ARG A 241 8.92 -27.48 -19.12
N LYS A 242 8.13 -27.91 -18.14
CA LYS A 242 8.33 -29.16 -17.40
C LYS A 242 7.50 -30.27 -18.02
#